data_AF-A0A847QL16-F1
#
_entry.id   AF-A0A847QL16-F1
#
_cell.length_a   1.000
_cell.length_b   1.000
_cell.length_c   1.000
_cell.angle_alpha   90.00
_cell.angle_beta   90.00
_cell.angle_gamma   90.00
#
_symmetry.space_group_name_H-M   'P 1'
#
loop_
_entity.id
_entity.type
_entity.pdbx_description
1 polymer ?
#
loop_
_entity_poly.entity_id
_entity_poly.type
_entity_poly.pdbx_seq_one_letter_code
_entity_poly.pdbx_strand_id
1 'polypeptide(L)'
;MTDIFKKIALEKIEEAIKNGEFENLAKQGQPLDLSALASIPPEMRGAYTIMKNSGLVPEEVELLKEIAELKEKIGCNTDPEQKSALVKKLRDTELKYKLRLELRR
;
A
#
# COMPACT_ATOMS: atom_id res chain seq x y z
N MET A 1 -26.21 -20.52 10.32
CA MET A 1 -25.49 -20.92 9.10
C MET A 1 -24.29 -19.98 8.88
N THR A 2 -23.42 -19.83 9.88
CA THR A 2 -22.38 -18.76 9.97
C THR A 2 -21.06 -19.28 10.57
N ASP A 3 -20.78 -20.59 10.43
CA ASP A 3 -19.69 -21.22 11.21
C ASP A 3 -18.54 -21.80 10.37
N ILE A 4 -18.74 -22.08 9.08
CA ILE A 4 -17.68 -22.72 8.28
C ILE A 4 -16.50 -21.77 8.07
N PHE A 5 -16.75 -20.50 7.76
CA PHE A 5 -15.72 -19.48 7.63
C PHE A 5 -15.02 -19.19 8.96
N LYS A 6 -15.76 -19.23 10.07
CA LYS A 6 -15.20 -19.06 11.41
C LYS A 6 -14.26 -20.21 11.77
N LYS A 7 -14.67 -21.44 11.49
CA LYS A 7 -13.85 -22.64 11.70
C LYS A 7 -12.58 -22.61 10.87
N ILE A 8 -12.68 -22.32 9.57
CA ILE A 8 -11.52 -22.19 8.67
C ILE A 8 -10.58 -21.07 9.15
N ALA A 9 -11.13 -19.93 9.58
CA ALA A 9 -10.33 -18.82 10.08
C ALA A 9 -9.56 -19.20 11.36
N LEU A 10 -10.22 -19.86 12.32
CA LEU A 10 -9.60 -20.32 13.56
C LEU A 10 -8.50 -21.35 13.29
N GLU A 11 -8.75 -22.33 12.42
CA GLU A 11 -7.75 -23.33 12.05
C GLU A 11 -6.50 -22.68 11.43
N LYS A 12 -6.68 -21.70 10.53
CA LYS A 12 -5.54 -20.94 9.96
C LYS A 12 -4.78 -20.11 10.99
N ILE A 13 -5.49 -19.48 11.93
CA ILE A 13 -4.86 -18.69 13.00
C ILE A 13 -4.01 -19.62 13.88
N GLU A 14 -4.55 -20.78 14.27
CA GLU A 14 -3.80 -21.76 15.07
C GLU A 14 -2.59 -22.31 14.33
N GLU A 15 -2.70 -22.58 13.04
CA GLU A 15 -1.58 -23.03 12.19
C GLU A 15 -0.47 -21.97 12.13
N ALA A 16 -0.82 -20.70 11.88
CA ALA A 16 0.12 -19.59 11.86
C ALA A 16 0.80 -19.37 13.23
N ILE A 17 0.08 -19.57 14.34
CA ILE A 17 0.67 -19.54 15.69
C ILE A 17 1.69 -20.67 15.86
N LYS A 18 1.35 -21.91 15.47
CA LYS A 18 2.25 -23.06 15.57
C LYS A 18 3.50 -22.90 14.70
N ASN A 19 3.36 -22.27 13.54
CA ASN A 19 4.47 -21.98 12.63
C ASN A 19 5.35 -20.82 13.10
N GLY A 20 4.99 -20.12 14.18
CA GLY A 20 5.71 -18.96 14.67
C GLY A 20 5.60 -17.74 13.74
N GLU A 21 4.60 -17.68 12.85
CA GLU A 21 4.41 -16.57 11.90
C GLU A 21 4.11 -15.23 12.60
N PHE A 22 3.68 -15.28 13.87
CA PHE A 22 3.48 -14.11 14.72
C PHE A 22 4.73 -13.73 15.54
N GLU A 23 5.81 -14.51 15.48
CA GLU A 23 7.10 -14.20 16.10
C GLU A 23 7.97 -13.36 15.14
N ASN A 24 8.56 -12.28 15.63
CA ASN A 24 9.36 -11.30 14.88
C ASN A 24 8.61 -10.51 13.80
N LEU A 25 7.35 -10.14 14.04
CA LEU A 25 6.66 -9.19 13.15
C LEU A 25 7.44 -7.86 13.10
N ALA A 26 7.48 -7.23 11.92
CA ALA A 26 8.28 -6.01 11.67
C ALA A 26 8.01 -4.83 12.62
N LYS A 27 6.92 -4.87 13.40
CA LYS A 27 6.54 -3.86 14.40
C LYS A 27 6.18 -4.47 15.76
N GLN A 28 6.60 -5.70 16.03
CA GLN A 28 6.32 -6.36 17.31
C GLN A 28 6.92 -5.55 18.46
N GLY A 29 6.09 -5.26 19.47
CA GLY A 29 6.50 -4.48 20.66
C GLY A 29 6.67 -2.98 20.44
N GLN A 30 6.48 -2.47 19.21
CA GLN A 30 6.53 -1.03 18.94
C GLN A 30 5.16 -0.38 19.18
N PRO A 31 5.12 0.89 19.66
CA PRO A 31 3.86 1.61 19.79
C PRO A 31 3.20 1.76 18.42
N LEU A 32 1.87 1.56 18.39
CA LEU A 32 1.10 1.69 17.17
C LEU A 32 1.06 3.15 16.72
N ASP A 33 1.59 3.43 15.53
CA ASP A 33 1.52 4.76 14.92
C ASP A 33 0.10 5.02 14.40
N LEU A 34 -0.67 5.77 15.19
CA LEU A 34 -2.03 6.20 14.89
C LEU A 34 -2.08 7.52 14.10
N SER A 35 -0.95 8.19 13.85
CA SER A 35 -0.92 9.47 13.14
C SER A 35 -1.55 9.36 11.74
N ALA A 36 -1.32 8.23 11.05
CA ALA A 36 -1.90 7.93 9.74
C ALA A 36 -3.43 7.74 9.77
N LEU A 37 -4.02 7.43 10.94
CA LEU A 37 -5.47 7.25 11.11
C LEU A 37 -6.15 8.52 11.63
N ALA A 38 -5.38 9.50 12.09
CA ALA A 38 -5.89 10.75 12.64
C ALA A 38 -6.57 11.63 11.58
N SER A 39 -6.10 11.58 10.33
CA SER A 39 -6.71 12.27 9.19
C SER A 39 -7.93 11.55 8.60
N ILE A 40 -8.24 10.33 9.08
CA ILE A 40 -9.29 9.48 8.54
C ILE A 40 -10.50 9.49 9.48
N PRO A 41 -11.73 9.73 8.95
CA PRO A 41 -12.95 9.64 9.73
C PRO A 41 -13.10 8.26 10.41
N PRO A 42 -13.59 8.18 11.67
CA PRO A 42 -13.67 6.94 12.45
C PRO A 42 -14.29 5.75 11.69
N GLU A 43 -15.35 6.02 10.95
CA GLU A 43 -16.11 5.06 10.14
C GLU A 43 -15.29 4.46 8.98
N MET A 44 -14.26 5.15 8.48
CA MET A 44 -13.41 4.71 7.38
C MET A 44 -12.11 4.03 7.85
N ARG A 45 -11.74 4.15 9.12
CA ARG A 45 -10.46 3.63 9.65
C ARG A 45 -10.34 2.12 9.51
N GLY A 46 -11.44 1.37 9.69
CA GLY A 46 -11.46 -0.09 9.55
C GLY A 46 -11.12 -0.52 8.12
N ALA A 47 -11.83 0.04 7.14
CA ALA A 47 -11.58 -0.24 5.72
C ALA A 47 -10.16 0.16 5.30
N TYR A 48 -9.70 1.35 5.71
CA TYR A 48 -8.34 1.81 5.38
C TYR A 48 -7.25 0.96 6.01
N THR A 49 -7.44 0.52 7.26
CA THR A 49 -6.48 -0.36 7.96
C THR A 49 -6.39 -1.72 7.28
N ILE A 50 -7.54 -2.31 6.90
CA ILE A 50 -7.58 -3.57 6.16
C ILE A 50 -6.84 -3.41 4.83
N MET A 51 -7.10 -2.34 4.08
CA MET A 51 -6.47 -2.10 2.77
C MET A 51 -4.97 -1.82 2.88
N LYS A 52 -4.54 -1.10 3.92
CA LYS A 52 -3.13 -0.85 4.22
C LYS A 52 -2.39 -2.14 4.59
N ASN A 53 -3.04 -3.03 5.33
CA ASN A 53 -2.45 -4.26 5.83
C ASN A 53 -2.51 -5.42 4.83
N SER A 54 -3.49 -5.43 3.91
CA SER A 54 -3.68 -6.52 2.96
C SER A 54 -2.67 -6.52 1.81
N GLY A 55 -1.90 -5.44 1.64
CA GLY A 55 -1.03 -5.26 0.47
C GLY A 55 -1.80 -5.14 -0.85
N LEU A 56 -3.14 -5.21 -0.83
CA LEU A 56 -4.04 -4.99 -1.97
C LEU A 56 -4.24 -3.49 -2.13
N VAL A 57 -3.15 -2.78 -2.39
CA VAL A 57 -3.22 -1.38 -2.74
C VAL A 57 -3.75 -1.33 -4.18
N PRO A 58 -4.84 -0.60 -4.47
CA PRO A 58 -5.29 -0.43 -5.84
C PRO A 58 -4.14 0.07 -6.71
N GLU A 59 -4.03 -0.43 -7.93
CA GLU A 59 -2.90 -0.13 -8.82
C GLU A 59 -2.75 1.38 -9.06
N GLU A 60 -3.83 2.16 -8.92
CA GLU A 60 -3.81 3.61 -8.95
C GLU A 60 -2.95 4.23 -7.83
N VAL A 61 -2.98 3.65 -6.64
CA VAL A 61 -2.19 4.11 -5.49
C VAL A 61 -0.72 3.68 -5.63
N GLU A 62 -0.45 2.54 -6.27
CA GLU A 62 0.92 2.14 -6.62
C GLU A 62 1.53 3.09 -7.64
N LEU A 63 0.78 3.45 -8.69
CA LEU A 63 1.18 4.44 -9.68
C LEU A 63 1.44 5.82 -9.04
N LEU A 64 0.64 6.22 -8.04
CA LEU A 64 0.89 7.46 -7.29
C LEU A 64 2.19 7.43 -6.49
N LYS A 65 2.50 6.30 -5.84
CA LYS A 65 3.80 6.14 -5.15
C LYS A 65 4.95 6.21 -6.13
N GLU A 66 4.84 5.54 -7.27
CA GLU A 66 5.87 5.56 -8.31
C GLU A 66 6.07 6.98 -8.87
N ILE A 67 5.01 7.75 -9.08
CA ILE A 67 5.10 9.17 -9.48
C ILE A 67 5.83 9.99 -8.41
N ALA A 68 5.54 9.78 -7.12
CA ALA A 68 6.22 10.50 -6.04
C ALA A 68 7.73 10.19 -6.00
N GLU A 69 8.10 8.91 -6.09
CA GLU A 69 9.50 8.48 -6.13
C GLU A 69 10.24 9.01 -7.37
N LEU A 70 9.59 9.04 -8.53
CA LEU A 70 10.17 9.61 -9.75
C LEU A 70 10.41 11.12 -9.61
N LYS A 71 9.51 11.85 -8.95
CA LYS A 71 9.69 13.30 -8.67
C LYS A 71 10.87 13.55 -7.74
N GLU A 72 11.01 12.74 -6.68
CA GLU A 72 12.17 12.84 -5.79
C GLU A 72 13.48 12.53 -6.51
N LYS A 73 13.53 11.47 -7.33
CA LYS A 73 14.70 11.11 -8.14
C LYS A 73 15.09 12.21 -9.13
N ILE A 74 14.11 12.90 -9.73
CA ILE A 74 14.36 14.06 -10.61
C ILE A 74 14.92 15.26 -9.85
N GLY A 75 14.49 15.44 -8.59
CA GLY A 75 14.97 16.52 -7.71
C GLY A 75 16.41 16.30 -7.23
N CYS A 76 16.80 15.05 -6.96
CA CYS A 76 18.13 14.70 -6.47
C CYS A 76 19.17 14.46 -7.57
N ASN A 77 18.77 14.24 -8.82
CA ASN A 77 19.72 14.00 -9.93
C ASN A 77 20.23 15.29 -10.58
N THR A 78 21.56 15.39 -10.65
CA THR A 78 22.30 16.51 -11.25
C THR A 78 22.70 16.25 -12.71
N ASP A 79 22.60 15.00 -13.18
CA ASP A 79 22.93 14.61 -14.56
C ASP A 79 21.77 14.92 -15.53
N PRO A 80 21.96 15.82 -16.52
CA PRO A 80 20.89 16.24 -17.43
C PRO A 80 20.36 15.11 -18.32
N GLU A 81 21.18 14.12 -18.66
CA GLU A 81 20.79 13.03 -19.56
C GLU A 81 19.85 12.05 -18.83
N GLN A 82 20.22 11.67 -17.60
CA GLN A 82 19.41 10.83 -16.72
C GLN A 82 18.12 11.53 -16.28
N LYS A 83 18.17 12.85 -16.04
CA LYS A 83 16.99 13.65 -15.71
C LYS A 83 15.96 13.63 -16.82
N SER A 84 16.40 13.74 -18.08
CA SER A 84 15.50 13.68 -19.24
C SER A 84 14.78 12.32 -19.35
N ALA A 85 15.50 11.23 -19.08
CA ALA A 85 14.95 9.87 -19.09
C ALA A 85 13.93 9.65 -17.95
N LEU A 86 14.22 10.17 -16.75
CA LEU A 86 13.32 10.11 -15.60
C LEU A 86 12.04 10.94 -15.83
N VAL A 87 12.15 12.12 -16.44
CA VAL A 87 10.98 12.94 -16.81
C VAL A 87 10.11 12.23 -17.84
N LYS A 88 10.72 11.51 -18.80
CA LYS A 88 9.96 10.71 -19.77
C LYS A 88 9.18 9.58 -19.08
N LYS A 89 9.85 8.83 -18.19
CA LYS A 89 9.20 7.80 -17.36
C LYS A 89 8.06 8.37 -16.52
N LEU A 90 8.26 9.53 -15.90
CA LEU A 90 7.24 10.19 -15.10
C LEU A 90 5.99 10.52 -15.93
N ARG A 91 6.16 11.06 -17.15
CA ARG A 91 5.03 11.33 -18.05
C ARG A 91 4.27 10.06 -18.44
N ASP A 92 4.99 8.98 -18.71
CA ASP A 92 4.37 7.69 -19.06
C ASP A 92 3.55 7.13 -17.88
N THR A 93 4.09 7.20 -16.65
CA THR A 93 3.39 6.75 -15.44
C THR A 93 2.18 7.65 -15.11
N GLU A 94 2.30 8.97 -15.29
CA GLU A 94 1.17 9.91 -15.13
C GLU A 94 0.06 9.66 -16.17
N LEU A 95 0.42 9.31 -17.41
CA LEU A 95 -0.55 8.94 -18.44
C LEU A 95 -1.29 7.64 -18.10
N LYS A 96 -0.56 6.60 -17.67
CA LYS A 96 -1.16 5.34 -17.20
C LYS A 96 -2.14 5.56 -16.06
N TYR A 97 -1.77 6.40 -15.09
CA TYR A 97 -2.62 6.75 -13.96
C TYR A 97 -3.93 7.42 -14.41
N LYS A 98 -3.86 8.40 -15.32
CA LYS A 98 -5.05 9.08 -15.87
C LYS A 98 -5.98 8.12 -16.62
N LEU A 99 -5.43 7.26 -17.47
CA LEU A 99 -6.22 6.27 -18.21
C LEU A 99 -6.96 5.30 -17.27
N ARG A 100 -6.28 4.86 -16.20
CA ARG A 100 -6.89 4.03 -15.15
C ARG A 100 -8.05 4.71 -14.44
N LEU A 101 -7.92 5.99 -14.14
CA LEU A 101 -9.00 6.78 -13.52
C LEU A 101 -10.20 6.94 -14.45
N GLU A 102 -9.97 7.17 -15.75
CA GLU A 102 -11.04 7.28 -16.74
C GLU A 102 -11.80 5.97 -16.94
N LEU A 103 -11.10 4.82 -16.94
CA LEU A 103 -11.70 3.49 -17.09
C LEU A 103 -12.54 3.04 -15.88
N ARG A 104 -12.42 3.72 -14.73
CA ARG A 104 -13.18 3.44 -13.51
C ARG A 104 -14.44 4.31 -13.39
N ARG A 105 -14.67 5.22 -14.35
CA ARG A 105 -15.80 6.15 -14.39
C ARG A 105 -16.95 5.59 -15.21
#